data_AF-A0A0N4Y771-F1
#
_entry.id   AF-A0A0N4Y771-F1
#
_cell.length_a   1.000
_cell.length_b   1.000
_cell.length_c   1.000
_cell.angle_alpha   90.00
_cell.angle_beta   90.00
_cell.angle_gamma   90.00
#
_symmetry.space_group_name_H-M   'P 1'
#
loop_
_entity.id
_entity.type
_entity.pdbx_description
1 polymer ?
#
loop_
_entity_poly.entity_id
_entity_poly.type
_entity_poly.pdbx_seq_one_letter_code
_entity_poly.pdbx_strand_id
1 'polypeptide(L)'
;MKEQEYDPADIEKFCGPTYEALVAFAEKREDSLLRVVESRTLEQLAAIFIGQSVYEVYVDLPTCKDVLRAMEFLQAKQSRMHRERIQVWLNNRVSTKELTPNRKNYVIKPVDMRLFLDRFPMIALPKQMCKPFYNIIKNFLVNHLYKFKTNKRLYSRPPFFPPEKDLPDVVNAFGPTEHLEKNYPHLARTKHDMVVNIMHFMVTYSLDWIWFVLPAPSNFLL
;
A
#
# COMPACT_ATOMS: atom_id res chain seq x y z
N MET A 1 -19.02 3.61 17.05
CA MET A 1 -17.93 2.79 16.50
C MET A 1 -16.94 2.56 17.63
N LYS A 2 -16.74 1.32 18.11
CA LYS A 2 -15.65 1.05 19.06
C LYS A 2 -14.34 1.33 18.33
N GLU A 3 -13.44 2.11 18.94
CA GLU A 3 -12.11 2.32 18.38
C GLU A 3 -11.38 0.97 18.37
N GLN A 4 -10.80 0.59 17.23
CA GLN A 4 -9.90 -0.56 17.17
C GLN A 4 -8.63 -0.18 17.93
N GLU A 5 -8.30 -0.96 18.96
CA GLU A 5 -7.05 -0.79 19.70
C GLU A 5 -5.91 -1.37 18.87
N TYR A 6 -4.84 -0.60 18.70
CA TYR A 6 -3.68 -0.97 17.89
C TYR A 6 -2.46 -1.19 18.78
N ASP A 7 -1.65 -2.18 18.43
CA ASP A 7 -0.33 -2.36 19.03
C ASP A 7 0.53 -1.10 18.75
N PRO A 8 1.24 -0.55 19.75
CA PRO A 8 2.21 0.52 19.55
C PRO A 8 3.18 0.30 18.37
N ALA A 9 3.63 -0.95 18.14
CA ALA A 9 4.51 -1.29 17.03
C ALA A 9 3.82 -1.09 15.66
N ASP A 10 2.52 -1.38 15.57
CA ASP A 10 1.75 -1.14 14.35
C ASP A 10 1.59 0.36 14.11
N ILE A 11 1.34 1.13 15.17
CA ILE A 11 1.23 2.59 15.08
C ILE A 11 2.52 3.19 14.53
N GLU A 12 3.67 2.76 15.04
CA GLU A 12 4.98 3.22 14.57
C GLU A 12 5.19 2.89 13.09
N LYS A 13 4.90 1.65 12.69
CA LYS A 13 5.02 1.19 11.30
C LYS A 13 4.11 1.95 10.32
N PHE A 14 2.92 2.32 10.77
CA PHE A 14 1.97 3.10 9.97
C PHE A 14 2.06 4.60 10.23
N CYS A 15 3.18 5.13 10.72
CA CYS A 15 3.37 6.58 10.74
C CYS A 15 3.69 7.08 9.32
N GLY A 16 2.74 7.80 8.73
CA GLY A 16 2.88 8.35 7.38
C GLY A 16 3.94 9.45 7.29
N PRO A 17 4.50 9.69 6.09
CA PRO A 17 5.55 10.68 5.89
C PRO A 17 5.03 12.11 6.07
N THR A 18 5.94 13.06 6.37
CA THR A 18 5.66 14.49 6.33
C THR A 18 5.83 15.04 4.91
N TYR A 19 5.44 16.29 4.70
CA TYR A 19 5.53 16.94 3.38
C TYR A 19 6.98 16.99 2.90
N GLU A 20 7.88 17.35 3.80
CA GLU A 20 9.32 17.47 3.54
C GLU A 20 9.93 16.11 3.19
N ALA A 21 9.53 15.06 3.92
CA ALA A 21 9.97 13.70 3.64
C ALA A 21 9.51 13.23 2.24
N LEU A 22 8.29 13.59 1.84
CA LEU A 22 7.76 13.30 0.51
C LEU A 22 8.48 14.05 -0.61
N VAL A 23 8.83 15.31 -0.39
CA VAL A 23 9.63 16.10 -1.34
C VAL A 23 11.03 15.49 -1.51
N ALA A 24 11.71 15.18 -0.40
CA ALA A 24 13.03 14.54 -0.43
C ALA A 24 12.99 13.16 -1.10
N PHE A 25 11.92 12.38 -0.86
CA PHE A 25 11.71 11.10 -1.51
C PHE A 25 11.54 11.23 -3.03
N ALA A 26 10.78 12.23 -3.50
CA ALA A 26 10.57 12.46 -4.92
C ALA A 26 11.87 12.77 -5.69
N GLU A 27 12.83 13.40 -5.02
CA GLU A 27 14.15 13.78 -5.57
C GLU A 27 15.12 12.59 -5.62
N LYS A 28 15.21 11.79 -4.56
CA LYS A 28 16.22 10.73 -4.44
C LYS A 28 15.75 9.37 -4.97
N ARG A 29 14.50 8.98 -4.70
CA ARG A 29 13.87 7.70 -5.10
C ARG A 29 14.64 6.40 -4.78
N GLU A 30 15.76 6.48 -4.04
CA GLU A 30 16.69 5.37 -3.89
C GLU A 30 16.09 4.17 -3.15
N ASP A 31 15.10 4.42 -2.29
CA ASP A 31 14.42 3.41 -1.46
C ASP A 31 12.92 3.23 -1.78
N SER A 32 12.48 3.64 -2.97
CA SER A 32 11.06 3.44 -3.34
C SER A 32 10.72 1.96 -3.45
N LEU A 33 9.54 1.59 -2.95
CA LEU A 33 8.97 0.26 -3.10
C LEU A 33 8.75 -0.11 -4.57
N LEU A 34 8.61 0.88 -5.47
CA LEU A 34 8.64 0.64 -6.92
C LEU A 34 9.99 0.05 -7.34
N ARG A 35 11.10 0.67 -6.95
CA ARG A 35 12.45 0.16 -7.25
C ARG A 35 12.71 -1.20 -6.59
N VAL A 36 12.24 -1.39 -5.36
CA VAL A 36 12.31 -2.67 -4.65
C VAL A 36 11.58 -3.75 -5.45
N VAL A 37 10.35 -3.50 -5.90
CA VAL A 37 9.60 -4.44 -6.75
C VAL A 37 10.37 -4.75 -8.02
N GLU A 38 11.00 -3.77 -8.67
CA GLU A 38 11.76 -3.99 -9.92
C GLU A 38 13.04 -4.80 -9.74
N SER A 39 13.73 -4.67 -8.60
CA SER A 39 15.11 -5.14 -8.45
C SER A 39 15.26 -6.40 -7.60
N ARG A 40 14.30 -6.69 -6.72
CA ARG A 40 14.39 -7.82 -5.79
C ARG A 40 14.00 -9.14 -6.44
N THR A 41 14.53 -10.24 -5.90
CA THR A 41 14.05 -11.58 -6.27
C THR A 41 12.64 -11.83 -5.73
N LEU A 42 11.96 -12.87 -6.21
CA LEU A 42 10.60 -13.19 -5.77
C LEU A 42 10.54 -13.51 -4.28
N GLU A 43 11.56 -14.19 -3.75
CA GLU A 43 11.69 -14.56 -2.33
C GLU A 43 11.88 -13.31 -1.47
N GLN A 44 12.78 -12.42 -1.87
CA GLN A 44 13.01 -11.16 -1.19
C GLN A 44 11.74 -10.30 -1.19
N LEU A 45 11.05 -10.24 -2.33
CA LEU A 45 9.82 -9.46 -2.44
C LEU A 45 8.68 -10.10 -1.63
N ALA A 46 8.59 -11.44 -1.60
CA ALA A 46 7.64 -12.15 -0.76
C ALA A 46 7.89 -11.86 0.72
N ALA A 47 9.14 -11.93 1.18
CA ALA A 47 9.51 -11.60 2.55
C ALA A 47 9.19 -10.15 2.93
N ILE A 48 9.37 -9.20 2.00
CA ILE A 48 8.94 -7.81 2.21
C ILE A 48 7.40 -7.70 2.25
N PHE A 49 6.70 -8.44 1.41
CA PHE A 49 5.24 -8.38 1.27
C PHE A 49 4.51 -8.98 2.47
N ILE A 50 4.91 -10.17 2.94
CA ILE A 50 4.27 -10.87 4.06
C ILE A 50 4.96 -10.65 5.41
N GLY A 51 6.17 -10.10 5.40
CA GLY A 51 7.03 -9.92 6.57
C GLY A 51 8.15 -10.96 6.65
N GLN A 52 9.36 -10.52 6.98
CA GLN A 52 10.55 -11.39 7.03
C GLN A 52 10.36 -12.57 8.00
N SER A 53 9.94 -12.28 9.23
CA SER A 53 9.68 -13.31 10.25
C SER A 53 8.52 -14.24 9.88
N VAL A 54 7.53 -13.74 9.12
CA VAL A 54 6.45 -14.58 8.59
C VAL A 54 7.01 -15.50 7.52
N TYR A 55 7.78 -14.96 6.58
CA TYR A 55 8.36 -15.71 5.46
C TYR A 55 9.26 -16.85 5.91
N GLU A 56 10.04 -16.67 6.97
CA GLU A 56 10.88 -17.73 7.55
C GLU A 56 10.08 -18.94 8.01
N VAL A 57 8.85 -18.74 8.49
CA VAL A 57 7.92 -19.83 8.85
C VAL A 57 7.11 -20.30 7.62
N TYR A 58 6.85 -19.38 6.69
CA TYR A 58 5.95 -19.61 5.55
C TYR A 58 6.60 -20.40 4.43
N VAL A 59 7.92 -20.31 4.26
CA VAL A 59 8.66 -20.87 3.11
C VAL A 59 8.46 -22.38 2.96
N ASP A 60 8.23 -23.08 4.06
CA ASP A 60 8.02 -24.53 4.09
C ASP A 60 6.55 -24.93 3.83
N LEU A 61 5.62 -23.97 3.78
CA LEU A 61 4.20 -24.24 3.50
C LEU A 61 3.94 -24.37 1.99
N PRO A 62 3.04 -25.29 1.56
CA PRO A 62 2.67 -25.42 0.15
C PRO A 62 2.15 -24.11 -0.48
N THR A 63 1.49 -23.27 0.32
CA THR A 63 0.95 -21.97 -0.06
C THR A 63 2.01 -20.91 -0.32
N CYS A 64 3.29 -21.13 0.05
CA CYS A 64 4.38 -20.21 -0.28
C CYS A 64 4.52 -19.99 -1.79
N LYS A 65 4.26 -21.05 -2.58
CA LYS A 65 4.27 -20.95 -4.06
C LYS A 65 3.26 -19.93 -4.58
N ASP A 66 2.13 -19.77 -3.90
CA ASP A 66 1.12 -18.79 -4.30
C ASP A 66 1.58 -17.36 -4.01
N VAL A 67 2.35 -17.15 -2.94
CA VAL A 67 2.98 -15.85 -2.64
C VAL A 67 4.03 -15.51 -3.70
N LEU A 68 4.90 -16.46 -4.06
CA LEU A 68 5.92 -16.23 -5.09
C LEU A 68 5.30 -15.89 -6.45
N ARG A 69 4.27 -16.64 -6.88
CA ARG A 69 3.52 -16.33 -8.11
C ARG A 69 2.83 -14.97 -8.05
N ALA A 70 2.33 -14.58 -6.89
CA ALA A 70 1.74 -13.26 -6.69
C ALA A 70 2.78 -12.14 -6.84
N MET A 71 4.01 -12.35 -6.39
CA MET A 71 5.12 -11.41 -6.55
C MET A 71 5.58 -11.32 -8.01
N GLU A 72 5.64 -12.45 -8.71
CA GLU A 72 5.94 -12.49 -10.14
C GLU A 72 4.89 -11.69 -10.94
N PHE A 73 3.60 -11.88 -10.63
CA PHE A 73 2.52 -11.11 -11.22
C PHE A 73 2.70 -9.60 -10.97
N LEU A 74 3.03 -9.21 -9.74
CA LEU A 74 3.25 -7.81 -9.37
C LEU A 74 4.38 -7.19 -10.20
N GLN A 75 5.54 -7.85 -10.28
CA GLN A 75 6.67 -7.40 -11.09
C GLN A 75 6.29 -7.27 -12.58
N ALA A 76 5.63 -8.29 -13.13
CA ALA A 76 5.22 -8.31 -14.53
C ALA A 76 4.17 -7.23 -14.86
N LYS A 77 3.32 -6.85 -13.91
CA LYS A 77 2.35 -5.77 -14.09
C LYS A 77 3.01 -4.40 -13.97
N GLN A 78 3.84 -4.20 -12.97
CA GLN A 78 4.55 -2.93 -12.77
C GLN A 78 5.46 -2.61 -13.96
N SER A 79 6.20 -3.58 -14.50
CA SER A 79 7.13 -3.32 -15.62
C SER A 79 6.45 -2.80 -16.90
N ARG A 80 5.12 -2.97 -17.01
CA ARG A 80 4.30 -2.46 -18.12
C ARG A 80 3.72 -1.07 -17.85
N MET A 81 3.89 -0.54 -16.64
CA MET A 81 3.39 0.76 -16.21
C MET A 81 4.46 1.83 -16.41
N HIS A 82 4.35 2.58 -17.50
CA HIS A 82 5.29 3.68 -17.80
C HIS A 82 4.73 5.02 -17.31
N ARG A 83 5.55 5.80 -16.61
CA ARG A 83 5.19 7.09 -16.03
C ARG A 83 4.48 8.00 -17.03
N GLU A 84 5.04 8.13 -18.22
CA GLU A 84 4.58 9.02 -19.27
C GLU A 84 3.17 8.64 -19.72
N ARG A 85 2.90 7.33 -19.87
CA ARG A 85 1.56 6.83 -20.23
C ARG A 85 0.53 7.13 -19.16
N ILE A 86 0.91 6.99 -17.89
CA ILE A 86 0.04 7.29 -16.75
C ILE A 86 -0.26 8.80 -16.69
N GLN A 87 0.75 9.64 -16.90
CA GLN A 87 0.60 11.10 -16.93
C GLN A 87 -0.31 11.55 -18.08
N VAL A 88 -0.14 11.00 -19.29
CA VAL A 88 -1.06 11.25 -20.41
C VAL A 88 -2.48 10.83 -20.07
N TRP A 89 -2.66 9.66 -19.45
CA TRP A 89 -3.98 9.21 -19.01
C TRP A 89 -4.61 10.16 -17.99
N LEU A 90 -3.84 10.63 -17.00
CA LEU A 90 -4.30 11.59 -16.00
C LEU A 90 -4.74 12.90 -16.66
N ASN A 91 -3.91 13.48 -17.53
CA ASN A 91 -4.23 14.73 -18.21
C ASN A 91 -5.49 14.62 -19.08
N ASN A 92 -5.78 13.44 -19.66
CA ASN A 92 -6.93 13.24 -20.53
C ASN A 92 -8.23 12.87 -19.80
N ARG A 93 -8.14 12.33 -18.58
CA ARG A 93 -9.30 11.70 -17.89
C ARG A 93 -9.61 12.32 -16.52
N VAL A 94 -8.63 12.97 -15.91
CA VAL A 94 -8.65 13.44 -14.51
C VAL A 94 -8.45 14.96 -14.43
N SER A 95 -8.27 15.66 -15.56
CA SER A 95 -8.17 17.11 -15.57
C SER A 95 -9.51 17.74 -15.17
N THR A 96 -9.59 18.28 -13.96
CA THR A 96 -10.41 19.47 -13.75
C THR A 96 -9.88 20.57 -14.68
N LYS A 97 -10.71 21.51 -15.14
CA LYS A 97 -10.19 22.69 -15.87
C LYS A 97 -9.39 23.64 -14.94
N GLU A 98 -9.21 23.27 -13.67
CA GLU A 98 -8.57 24.04 -12.62
C GLU A 98 -7.10 23.64 -12.52
N LEU A 99 -6.23 24.62 -12.76
CA LEU A 99 -4.80 24.46 -12.59
C LEU A 99 -4.41 24.70 -11.14
N THR A 100 -3.33 24.04 -10.72
CA THR A 100 -2.65 24.32 -9.46
C THR A 100 -2.21 25.78 -9.37
N PRO A 101 -1.93 26.33 -8.18
CA PRO A 101 -1.49 27.72 -8.01
C PRO A 101 -0.25 28.09 -8.85
N ASN A 102 0.64 27.11 -9.10
CA ASN A 102 1.83 27.29 -9.94
C ASN A 102 1.58 27.13 -11.46
N ARG A 103 0.33 26.86 -11.86
CA ARG A 103 -0.15 26.66 -13.25
C ARG A 103 0.54 25.56 -14.05
N LYS A 104 1.23 24.63 -13.38
CA LYS A 104 1.98 23.55 -14.05
C LYS A 104 1.17 22.25 -14.19
N ASN A 105 0.20 22.02 -13.31
CA ASN A 105 -0.56 20.78 -13.25
C ASN A 105 -2.06 21.07 -13.02
N TYR A 106 -2.91 20.07 -13.23
CA TYR A 106 -4.33 20.13 -12.86
C TYR A 106 -4.55 19.68 -11.41
N VAL A 107 -5.56 20.26 -10.76
CA VAL A 107 -6.00 19.81 -9.42
C VAL A 107 -6.74 18.48 -9.56
N ILE A 108 -6.35 17.48 -8.77
CA ILE A 108 -6.95 16.14 -8.78
C ILE A 108 -8.05 16.08 -7.72
N LYS A 109 -9.29 15.73 -8.09
CA LYS A 109 -10.40 15.57 -7.13
C LYS A 109 -10.41 14.18 -6.47
N PRO A 110 -11.05 14.01 -5.29
CA PRO A 110 -11.08 12.72 -4.60
C PRO A 110 -11.61 11.56 -5.45
N VAL A 111 -12.59 11.82 -6.33
CA VAL A 111 -13.12 10.83 -7.27
C VAL A 111 -12.07 10.38 -8.28
N ASP A 112 -11.25 11.32 -8.76
CA ASP A 112 -10.21 11.03 -9.73
C ASP A 112 -9.02 10.31 -9.08
N MET A 113 -8.67 10.66 -7.84
CA MET A 113 -7.67 9.92 -7.06
C MET A 113 -8.11 8.48 -6.82
N ARG A 114 -9.39 8.24 -6.52
CA ARG A 114 -9.94 6.86 -6.41
C ARG A 114 -9.76 6.10 -7.71
N LEU A 115 -10.07 6.74 -8.85
CA LEU A 115 -9.93 6.13 -10.17
C LEU A 115 -8.46 5.85 -10.50
N PHE A 116 -7.55 6.76 -10.18
CA PHE A 116 -6.11 6.58 -10.32
C PHE A 116 -5.63 5.36 -9.51
N LEU A 117 -5.98 5.29 -8.23
CA LEU A 117 -5.62 4.17 -7.35
C LEU A 117 -6.09 2.82 -7.92
N ASP A 118 -7.34 2.75 -8.38
CA ASP A 118 -7.92 1.54 -8.98
C ASP A 118 -7.21 1.14 -10.30
N ARG A 119 -6.80 2.12 -11.11
CA ARG A 119 -6.23 1.89 -12.45
C ARG A 119 -4.74 1.60 -12.46
N PHE A 120 -3.98 2.03 -11.45
CA PHE A 120 -2.53 1.91 -11.44
C PHE A 120 -2.02 1.09 -10.24
N PRO A 121 -1.82 1.62 -9.03
CA PRO A 121 -1.22 0.82 -7.97
C PRO A 121 -2.05 -0.43 -7.65
N MET A 122 -3.39 -0.34 -7.60
CA MET A 122 -4.22 -1.48 -7.19
C MET A 122 -4.35 -2.55 -8.27
N ILE A 123 -4.27 -2.21 -9.57
CA ILE A 123 -4.36 -3.22 -10.64
C ILE A 123 -3.09 -4.07 -10.74
N ALA A 124 -1.95 -3.54 -10.28
CA ALA A 124 -0.69 -4.29 -10.22
C ALA A 124 -0.66 -5.30 -9.07
N LEU A 125 -1.39 -5.02 -7.98
CA LEU A 125 -1.39 -5.87 -6.79
C LEU A 125 -2.11 -7.20 -7.02
N PRO A 126 -1.62 -8.31 -6.44
CA PRO A 126 -2.19 -9.65 -6.61
C PRO A 126 -3.56 -9.75 -5.93
N LYS A 127 -4.63 -9.79 -6.75
CA LYS A 127 -6.03 -9.75 -6.28
C LYS A 127 -6.36 -10.81 -5.22
N GLN A 128 -5.83 -12.03 -5.37
CA GLN A 128 -6.12 -13.14 -4.45
C GLN A 128 -5.68 -12.85 -3.01
N MET A 129 -4.64 -12.02 -2.82
CA MET A 129 -4.11 -11.67 -1.49
C MET A 129 -4.58 -10.29 -1.04
N CYS A 130 -4.74 -9.37 -1.99
CA CYS A 130 -4.94 -7.95 -1.68
C CYS A 130 -6.42 -7.50 -1.71
N LYS A 131 -7.34 -8.28 -2.30
CA LYS A 131 -8.75 -7.90 -2.45
C LYS A 131 -9.42 -7.46 -1.14
N PRO A 132 -9.21 -8.13 0.01
CA PRO A 132 -9.85 -7.72 1.28
C PRO A 132 -9.42 -6.32 1.74
N PHE A 133 -8.24 -5.88 1.32
CA PHE A 133 -7.61 -4.63 1.74
C PHE A 133 -7.91 -3.44 0.80
N TYR A 134 -8.32 -3.69 -0.45
CA TYR A 134 -8.42 -2.64 -1.47
C TYR A 134 -9.30 -1.45 -1.07
N ASN A 135 -10.53 -1.70 -0.62
CA ASN A 135 -11.45 -0.61 -0.29
C ASN A 135 -11.00 0.14 0.97
N ILE A 136 -10.43 -0.57 1.94
CA ILE A 136 -9.87 0.01 3.17
C ILE A 136 -8.75 0.99 2.80
N ILE A 137 -7.77 0.54 2.03
CA ILE A 137 -6.59 1.33 1.66
C ILE A 137 -6.97 2.48 0.75
N LYS A 138 -7.85 2.26 -0.23
CA LYS A 138 -8.33 3.31 -1.13
C LYS A 138 -8.98 4.45 -0.35
N ASN A 139 -9.90 4.12 0.56
CA ASN A 139 -10.58 5.10 1.38
C ASN A 139 -9.62 5.79 2.34
N PHE A 140 -8.71 5.03 2.95
CA PHE A 140 -7.70 5.55 3.85
C PHE A 140 -6.80 6.58 3.18
N LEU A 141 -6.21 6.25 2.03
CA LEU A 141 -5.32 7.14 1.29
C LEU A 141 -6.04 8.41 0.84
N VAL A 142 -7.21 8.28 0.23
CA VAL A 142 -8.00 9.44 -0.23
C VAL A 142 -8.39 10.33 0.96
N ASN A 143 -8.77 9.77 2.10
CA ASN A 143 -9.14 10.59 3.25
C ASN A 143 -7.96 11.36 3.85
N HIS A 144 -6.74 10.83 3.77
CA HIS A 144 -5.55 11.46 4.34
C HIS A 144 -4.86 12.42 3.37
N LEU A 145 -4.73 12.05 2.09
CA LEU A 145 -4.10 12.89 1.06
C LEU A 145 -4.79 14.26 0.93
N TYR A 146 -6.12 14.31 1.00
CA TYR A 146 -6.88 15.56 0.90
C TYR A 146 -6.97 16.35 2.19
N LYS A 147 -6.62 15.74 3.34
CA LYS A 147 -6.53 16.41 4.64
C LYS A 147 -5.10 16.80 4.99
N PHE A 148 -4.17 16.52 4.11
CA PHE A 148 -2.76 16.72 4.35
C PHE A 148 -2.45 18.22 4.45
N LYS A 149 -1.87 18.62 5.58
CA LYS A 149 -1.43 19.99 5.83
C LYS A 149 0.09 19.99 5.94
N THR A 150 0.72 21.00 5.37
CA THR A 150 2.16 21.27 5.52
C THR A 150 2.52 21.26 7.01
N ASN A 151 3.64 20.63 7.37
CA ASN A 151 4.15 20.42 8.74
C ASN A 151 3.48 19.31 9.59
N LYS A 152 2.60 18.46 9.03
CA LYS A 152 2.08 17.29 9.75
C LYS A 152 2.43 15.99 9.01
N ARG A 153 2.37 14.86 9.74
CA ARG A 153 2.38 13.52 9.13
C ARG A 153 1.10 13.31 8.33
N LEU A 154 1.19 12.60 7.21
CA LEU A 154 0.04 12.28 6.37
C LEU A 154 -1.04 11.49 7.12
N TYR A 155 -0.62 10.55 7.96
CA TYR A 155 -1.46 9.81 8.89
C TYR A 155 -0.63 9.38 10.10
N SER A 156 -1.29 9.18 11.25
CA SER A 156 -0.66 8.79 12.52
C SER A 156 -1.18 7.46 13.07
N ARG A 157 -2.13 6.84 12.37
CA ARG A 157 -2.74 5.56 12.75
C ARG A 157 -2.90 4.69 11.50
N PRO A 158 -2.83 3.37 11.66
CA PRO A 158 -3.11 2.43 10.58
C PRO A 158 -4.55 2.56 10.05
N PRO A 159 -4.81 2.10 8.82
CA PRO A 159 -6.16 1.78 8.38
C PRO A 159 -6.79 0.68 9.25
N PHE A 160 -8.12 0.62 9.28
CA PHE A 160 -8.82 -0.51 9.91
C PHE A 160 -8.43 -1.83 9.25
N PHE A 161 -8.13 -2.86 10.04
CA PHE A 161 -7.83 -4.17 9.48
C PHE A 161 -9.12 -4.85 8.96
N PRO A 162 -9.05 -5.59 7.83
CA PRO A 162 -10.19 -6.39 7.38
C PRO A 162 -10.54 -7.45 8.44
N PRO A 163 -11.83 -7.83 8.56
CA PRO A 163 -12.23 -8.86 9.49
C PRO A 163 -11.65 -10.22 9.05
N GLU A 164 -11.38 -11.08 10.02
CA GLU A 164 -10.68 -12.36 9.78
C GLU A 164 -11.32 -13.23 8.69
N LYS A 165 -12.65 -13.30 8.68
CA LYS A 165 -13.43 -14.06 7.70
C LYS A 165 -13.20 -13.62 6.24
N ASP A 166 -12.74 -12.39 6.04
CA ASP A 166 -12.48 -11.82 4.73
C ASP A 166 -10.99 -11.92 4.36
N LEU A 167 -10.10 -12.34 5.26
CA LEU A 167 -8.67 -12.49 5.00
C LEU A 167 -8.39 -13.55 3.91
N PRO A 168 -7.32 -13.38 3.13
CA PRO A 168 -6.99 -14.35 2.07
C PRO A 168 -6.57 -15.69 2.66
N ASP A 169 -6.78 -16.77 1.90
CA ASP A 169 -6.47 -18.16 2.31
C ASP A 169 -5.03 -18.31 2.82
N VAL A 170 -4.10 -17.59 2.19
CA VAL A 170 -2.68 -17.54 2.56
C VAL A 170 -2.45 -17.07 4.00
N VAL A 171 -3.26 -16.11 4.49
CA VAL A 171 -3.23 -15.64 5.89
C VAL A 171 -4.03 -16.58 6.79
N ASN A 172 -5.14 -17.12 6.31
CA ASN A 172 -5.98 -18.04 7.08
C ASN A 172 -5.41 -19.46 7.18
N ALA A 173 -4.33 -19.78 6.46
CA ALA A 173 -3.61 -21.05 6.55
C ALA A 173 -3.10 -21.38 7.96
N PHE A 174 -2.84 -20.37 8.80
CA PHE A 174 -2.44 -20.56 10.20
C PHE A 174 -3.59 -21.08 11.08
N GLY A 175 -4.86 -20.92 10.66
CA GLY A 175 -6.04 -21.26 11.45
C GLY A 175 -6.70 -20.05 12.12
N PRO A 176 -7.80 -20.27 12.89
CA PRO A 176 -8.59 -19.20 13.49
C PRO A 176 -7.86 -18.43 14.59
N THR A 177 -7.93 -17.09 14.59
CA THR A 177 -7.22 -16.21 15.53
C THR A 177 -7.54 -16.56 16.99
N GLU A 178 -8.81 -16.76 17.33
CA GLU A 178 -9.23 -17.13 18.70
C GLU A 178 -8.56 -18.42 19.20
N HIS A 179 -8.43 -19.42 18.32
CA HIS A 179 -7.75 -20.66 18.67
C HIS A 179 -6.24 -20.46 18.82
N LEU A 180 -5.64 -19.66 17.94
CA LEU A 180 -4.21 -19.36 17.98
C LEU A 180 -3.85 -18.53 19.20
N GLU A 181 -4.60 -17.51 19.56
CA GLU A 181 -4.32 -16.67 20.75
C GLU A 181 -4.32 -17.51 22.02
N LYS A 182 -5.23 -18.49 22.11
CA LYS A 182 -5.34 -19.38 23.27
C LYS A 182 -4.24 -20.42 23.34
N ASN A 183 -3.88 -21.04 22.23
CA ASN A 183 -3.05 -22.26 22.23
C ASN A 183 -1.66 -22.06 21.60
N TYR A 184 -1.52 -21.10 20.69
CA TYR A 184 -0.31 -20.84 19.90
C TYR A 184 -0.10 -19.33 19.71
N PRO A 185 0.13 -18.55 20.79
CA PRO A 185 0.13 -17.08 20.73
C PRO A 185 1.21 -16.51 19.79
N HIS A 186 2.30 -17.24 19.59
CA HIS A 186 3.32 -16.89 18.60
C HIS A 186 2.78 -16.97 17.16
N LEU A 187 1.98 -17.99 16.82
CA LEU A 187 1.33 -18.10 15.50
C LEU A 187 0.22 -17.06 15.32
N ALA A 188 -0.52 -16.74 16.39
CA ALA A 188 -1.46 -15.62 16.36
C ALA A 188 -0.72 -14.32 16.02
N ARG A 189 0.47 -14.11 16.61
CA ARG A 189 1.30 -12.95 16.29
C ARG A 189 1.80 -12.97 14.85
N THR A 190 2.31 -14.10 14.36
CA THR A 190 2.74 -14.26 12.96
C THR A 190 1.61 -13.95 11.98
N LYS A 191 0.39 -14.42 12.27
CA LYS A 191 -0.81 -14.13 11.46
C LYS A 191 -1.12 -12.63 11.45
N HIS A 192 -1.09 -11.98 12.61
CA HIS A 192 -1.30 -10.53 12.73
C HIS A 192 -0.22 -9.75 11.95
N ASP A 193 1.05 -10.08 12.15
CA ASP A 193 2.16 -9.45 11.45
C ASP A 193 2.01 -9.57 9.93
N MET A 194 1.50 -10.70 9.43
CA MET A 194 1.23 -10.88 8.00
C MET A 194 0.19 -9.88 7.47
N VAL A 195 -0.92 -9.69 8.20
CA VAL A 195 -1.96 -8.71 7.86
C VAL A 195 -1.38 -7.29 7.84
N VAL A 196 -0.61 -6.95 8.89
CA VAL A 196 0.06 -5.66 9.04
C VAL A 196 1.04 -5.41 7.89
N ASN A 197 1.87 -6.40 7.53
CA ASN A 197 2.85 -6.30 6.46
C ASN A 197 2.19 -6.10 5.08
N ILE A 198 1.18 -6.91 4.75
CA ILE A 198 0.46 -6.79 3.48
C ILE A 198 -0.19 -5.41 3.37
N MET A 199 -0.87 -4.96 4.43
CA MET A 199 -1.52 -3.65 4.43
C MET A 199 -0.50 -2.51 4.30
N HIS A 200 0.60 -2.57 5.05
CA HIS A 200 1.68 -1.57 4.98
C HIS A 200 2.29 -1.53 3.57
N PHE A 201 2.61 -2.69 2.99
CA PHE A 201 3.12 -2.80 1.62
C PHE A 201 2.19 -2.09 0.64
N MET A 202 0.89 -2.40 0.69
CA MET A 202 -0.09 -1.82 -0.24
C MET A 202 -0.25 -0.31 -0.08
N VAL A 203 -0.23 0.21 1.15
CA VAL A 203 -0.26 1.65 1.44
C VAL A 203 0.98 2.33 0.85
N THR A 204 2.16 1.84 1.20
CA THR A 204 3.45 2.39 0.75
C THR A 204 3.60 2.30 -0.77
N TYR A 205 3.23 1.17 -1.36
CA TYR A 205 3.26 0.97 -2.82
C TYR A 205 2.38 1.97 -3.55
N SER A 206 1.17 2.21 -3.02
CA SER A 206 0.23 3.17 -3.60
C SER A 206 0.72 4.60 -3.46
N LEU A 207 1.31 4.97 -2.31
CA LEU A 207 1.90 6.28 -2.09
C LEU A 207 3.07 6.52 -3.05
N ASP A 208 3.94 5.52 -3.23
CA ASP A 208 5.08 5.66 -4.14
C ASP A 208 4.62 5.88 -5.59
N TRP A 209 3.57 5.18 -6.04
CA TRP A 209 2.96 5.45 -7.35
C TRP A 209 2.40 6.87 -7.47
N ILE A 210 1.71 7.35 -6.44
CA ILE A 210 1.21 8.73 -6.38
C ILE A 210 2.38 9.70 -6.56
N TRP A 211 3.45 9.56 -5.78
CA TRP A 211 4.59 10.48 -5.83
C TRP A 211 5.45 10.34 -7.07
N PHE A 212 5.55 9.13 -7.61
CA PHE A 212 6.28 8.86 -8.83
C PHE A 212 5.63 9.56 -10.03
N VAL A 213 4.29 9.55 -10.09
CA VAL A 213 3.50 10.10 -11.20
C VAL A 213 3.18 11.58 -11.01
N LEU A 214 2.86 11.99 -9.79
CA LEU A 214 2.38 13.32 -9.41
C LEU A 214 3.48 14.05 -8.63
N PRO A 215 4.46 14.68 -9.31
CA PRO A 215 5.48 15.44 -8.61
C PRO A 215 4.82 16.62 -7.87
N ALA A 216 5.03 16.62 -6.56
CA ALA A 216 4.60 17.59 -5.54
C ALA A 216 3.12 17.53 -5.06
N PRO A 217 2.87 17.67 -3.73
CA PRO A 217 1.53 17.73 -3.15
C PRO A 217 0.72 18.99 -3.52
N SER A 218 1.33 19.96 -4.22
CA SER A 218 0.64 21.15 -4.73
C SER A 218 -0.47 20.83 -5.73
N ASN A 219 -0.56 19.58 -6.19
CA ASN A 219 -1.62 19.06 -7.07
C ASN A 219 -2.89 18.58 -6.31
N PHE A 220 -2.84 18.54 -4.98
CA PHE A 220 -3.96 18.10 -4.12
C PHE A 220 -4.62 19.24 -3.32
N LEU A 221 -4.18 20.48 -3.57
CA LEU A 221 -4.67 21.65 -2.82
C LEU A 221 -6.14 21.94 -3.15
N LEU A 222 -6.92 22.10 -2.07
CA LEU A 222 -8.20 22.81 -2.04
C LEU A 222 -8.02 24.27 -2.48
#